data_AF-A0A1R1BK37-F1
#
_entry.id   AF-A0A1R1BK37-F1
#
_cell.length_a   1.000
_cell.length_b   1.000
_cell.length_c   1.000
_cell.angle_alpha   90.00
_cell.angle_beta   90.00
_cell.angle_gamma   90.00
#
_symmetry.space_group_name_H-M   'P 1'
#
loop_
_entity.id
_entity.type
_entity.pdbx_description
1 polymer ?
#
loop_
_entity_poly.entity_id
_entity_poly.type
_entity_poly.pdbx_seq_one_letter_code
_entity_poly.pdbx_strand_id
1 'polypeptide(L)'
;MVNEAAVISKEEAVEVLTHYMVRVGELKQSLEVVELGGDGSTQAWIDLTEKYALIENDIRKHHEYISSGGTFGMKAAFFEAAIKDMYISMTHLNMDMNAKDAAPQLGRVLVEIDGYSRFWMSHSNRI
;
A
#
# COMPACT_ATOMS: atom_id res chain seq x y z
N MET A 1 5.60 -32.27 -0.63
CA MET A 1 5.70 -31.44 0.60
C MET A 1 4.64 -30.37 0.46
N VAL A 2 3.60 -30.43 1.28
CA VAL A 2 2.58 -29.37 1.35
C VAL A 2 3.25 -28.25 2.12
N ASN A 3 3.56 -27.13 1.46
CA ASN A 3 4.01 -25.94 2.17
C ASN A 3 2.83 -25.53 3.04
N GLU A 4 3.02 -25.48 4.36
CA GLU A 4 2.06 -24.85 5.27
C GLU A 4 1.91 -23.41 4.81
N ALA A 5 0.91 -23.15 3.97
CA ALA A 5 0.57 -21.83 3.52
C ALA A 5 0.24 -21.03 4.78
N ALA A 6 0.90 -19.90 4.97
CA ALA A 6 0.56 -18.96 6.02
C ALA A 6 -0.88 -18.49 5.77
N VAL A 7 -1.84 -19.17 6.40
CA VAL A 7 -3.24 -18.79 6.40
C VAL A 7 -3.34 -17.63 7.38
N ILE A 8 -3.27 -16.40 6.88
CA ILE A 8 -3.65 -15.25 7.70
C ILE A 8 -5.17 -15.35 7.95
N SER A 9 -5.56 -15.03 9.16
CA SER A 9 -6.96 -14.85 9.53
C SER A 9 -7.56 -13.64 8.82
N LYS A 10 -8.90 -13.58 8.81
CA LYS A 10 -9.63 -12.42 8.31
C LYS A 10 -9.27 -11.17 9.12
N GLU A 11 -9.08 -11.36 10.42
CA GLU A 11 -8.72 -10.33 11.38
C GLU A 11 -7.33 -9.76 11.07
N GLU A 12 -6.33 -10.62 10.86
CA GLU A 12 -4.98 -10.20 10.45
C GLU A 12 -5.01 -9.47 9.10
N ALA A 13 -5.80 -9.95 8.13
CA ALA A 13 -5.97 -9.26 6.85
C ALA A 13 -6.57 -7.84 7.02
N VAL A 14 -7.56 -7.69 7.91
CA VAL A 14 -8.15 -6.38 8.24
C VAL A 14 -7.13 -5.48 8.95
N GLU A 15 -6.33 -6.03 9.85
CA GLU A 15 -5.26 -5.30 10.54
C GLU A 15 -4.22 -4.78 9.55
N VAL A 16 -3.81 -5.57 8.56
CA VAL A 16 -2.86 -5.15 7.52
C VAL A 16 -3.45 -4.02 6.67
N LEU A 17 -4.69 -4.13 6.19
CA LEU A 17 -5.34 -3.06 5.42
C LEU A 17 -5.52 -1.78 6.25
N THR A 18 -5.87 -1.92 7.53
CA THR A 18 -5.96 -0.79 8.46
C THR A 18 -4.59 -0.14 8.64
N HIS A 19 -3.52 -0.93 8.75
CA HIS A 19 -2.15 -0.44 8.84
C HIS A 19 -1.79 0.39 7.60
N TYR A 20 -2.11 -0.09 6.39
CA TYR A 20 -1.87 0.66 5.17
C TYR A 20 -2.62 1.99 5.15
N MET A 21 -3.88 2.02 5.57
CA MET A 21 -4.65 3.27 5.64
C MET A 21 -4.04 4.29 6.59
N VAL A 22 -3.57 3.86 7.76
CA VAL A 22 -2.89 4.74 8.73
C VAL A 22 -1.61 5.30 8.14
N ARG A 23 -0.76 4.43 7.59
CA ARG A 23 0.53 4.83 7.00
C ARG A 23 0.37 5.75 5.80
N VAL A 24 -0.62 5.48 4.96
CA VAL A 24 -0.96 6.37 3.84
C VAL A 24 -1.45 7.73 4.33
N GLY A 25 -2.22 7.78 5.43
CA GLY A 25 -2.59 9.03 6.07
C GLY A 25 -1.38 9.85 6.54
N GLU A 26 -0.41 9.20 7.18
CA GLU A 26 0.86 9.82 7.60
C GLU A 26 1.68 10.33 6.40
N LEU A 27 1.70 9.57 5.30
CA LEU A 27 2.39 9.95 4.06
C LEU A 27 1.71 11.13 3.37
N LYS A 28 0.38 11.19 3.32
CA LYS A 28 -0.36 12.33 2.75
C LYS A 28 -0.04 13.62 3.51
N GLN A 29 -0.02 13.59 4.83
CA GLN A 29 0.39 14.74 5.65
C GLN A 29 1.86 15.13 5.41
N SER A 30 2.75 14.14 5.29
CA SER A 30 4.17 14.38 5.01
C SER A 30 4.37 14.99 3.61
N LEU A 31 3.57 14.56 2.62
CA LEU A 31 3.57 15.10 1.27
C LEU A 31 3.10 16.56 1.24
N GLU A 32 2.04 16.91 1.97
CA GLU A 32 1.59 18.31 2.10
C GLU A 32 2.70 19.22 2.64
N VAL A 33 3.48 18.75 3.63
CA VAL A 33 4.64 19.50 4.16
C VAL A 33 5.73 19.71 3.10
N VAL A 34 6.00 18.70 2.27
CA VAL A 34 6.94 18.83 1.15
C VAL A 34 6.43 19.85 0.12
N GLU A 35 5.15 19.79 -0.22
CA GLU A 35 4.53 20.66 -1.24
C GLU A 35 4.45 22.14 -0.81
N LEU A 36 4.29 22.41 0.49
CA LEU A 36 4.23 23.78 1.02
C LEU A 36 5.57 24.53 0.95
N GLY A 37 6.70 23.80 0.86
CA GLY A 37 8.04 24.36 0.70
C GLY A 37 8.61 25.06 1.95
N GLY A 38 9.92 24.90 2.17
CA GLY A 38 10.65 25.52 3.29
C GLY A 38 12.06 24.93 3.47
N ASP A 39 12.84 25.46 4.41
CA ASP A 39 14.26 25.07 4.64
C ASP A 39 14.48 23.60 5.07
N GLY A 40 13.41 22.79 5.18
CA GLY A 40 13.44 21.35 5.46
C GLY A 40 12.86 20.46 4.36
N SER A 41 12.45 21.00 3.21
CA SER A 41 11.70 20.23 2.19
C SER A 41 12.49 19.05 1.62
N THR A 42 13.82 19.18 1.48
CA THR A 42 14.67 18.08 1.00
C THR A 42 14.71 16.92 1.99
N GLN A 43 14.90 17.19 3.29
CA GLN A 43 14.90 16.13 4.30
C GLN A 43 13.49 15.52 4.44
N ALA A 44 12.44 16.35 4.41
CA ALA A 44 11.07 15.88 4.41
C ALA A 44 10.76 14.97 3.22
N TRP A 45 11.31 15.27 2.03
CA TRP A 45 11.17 14.41 0.85
C TRP A 45 11.90 13.07 1.01
N ILE A 46 13.10 13.07 1.58
CA ILE A 46 13.85 11.84 1.89
C ILE A 46 13.04 10.97 2.86
N ASP A 47 12.61 11.54 3.99
CA ASP A 47 11.83 10.82 5.01
C ASP A 47 10.51 10.28 4.44
N LEU A 48 9.84 11.06 3.58
CA LEU A 48 8.61 10.64 2.89
C LEU A 48 8.89 9.45 1.95
N THR A 49 9.98 9.51 1.20
CA THR A 49 10.38 8.46 0.25
C THR A 49 10.70 7.15 0.97
N GLU A 50 11.44 7.23 2.09
CA GLU A 50 11.76 6.05 2.90
C GLU A 50 10.49 5.41 3.49
N LYS A 51 9.57 6.21 4.03
CA LYS A 51 8.30 5.71 4.56
C LYS A 51 7.42 5.08 3.47
N TYR A 52 7.39 5.68 2.27
CA TYR A 52 6.65 5.13 1.14
C TYR A 52 7.24 3.77 0.69
N ALA A 53 8.56 3.66 0.62
CA ALA A 53 9.25 2.43 0.23
C ALA A 53 8.90 1.24 1.15
N LEU A 54 8.62 1.48 2.44
CA LEU A 54 8.16 0.44 3.37
C LEU A 54 6.79 -0.13 2.97
N ILE A 55 5.80 0.73 2.72
CA ILE A 55 4.47 0.29 2.27
C ILE A 55 4.57 -0.40 0.92
N GLU A 56 5.33 0.17 0.00
CA GLU A 56 5.52 -0.38 -1.33
C GLU A 56 6.08 -1.81 -1.25
N ASN A 57 7.13 -2.01 -0.44
CA ASN A 57 7.77 -3.31 -0.27
C ASN A 57 6.82 -4.33 0.35
N ASP A 58 6.01 -3.93 1.33
CA ASP A 58 5.05 -4.82 1.98
C ASP A 58 3.95 -5.26 1.00
N ILE A 59 3.37 -4.33 0.24
CA ILE A 59 2.37 -4.66 -0.79
C ILE A 59 2.98 -5.56 -1.85
N ARG A 60 4.21 -5.27 -2.29
CA ARG A 60 4.94 -6.08 -3.27
C ARG A 60 5.18 -7.50 -2.77
N LYS A 61 5.60 -7.70 -1.52
CA LYS A 61 5.80 -9.03 -0.93
C LYS A 61 4.50 -9.83 -0.86
N HIS A 62 3.40 -9.21 -0.44
CA HIS A 62 2.10 -9.89 -0.46
C HIS A 62 1.70 -10.27 -1.89
N HIS A 63 1.93 -9.38 -2.87
CA HIS A 63 1.64 -9.66 -4.26
C HIS A 63 2.51 -10.79 -4.82
N GLU A 64 3.81 -10.82 -4.53
CA GLU A 64 4.74 -11.89 -4.91
C GLU A 64 4.33 -13.23 -4.34
N TYR A 65 3.94 -13.26 -3.06
CA TYR A 65 3.39 -14.45 -2.41
C TYR A 65 2.19 -14.99 -3.18
N ILE A 66 1.19 -14.14 -3.47
CA ILE A 66 -0.01 -14.54 -4.23
C ILE A 66 0.36 -14.98 -5.65
N SER A 67 1.26 -14.26 -6.32
CA SER A 67 1.67 -14.54 -7.71
C SER A 67 2.44 -15.85 -7.85
N SER A 68 3.13 -16.29 -6.79
CA SER A 68 3.80 -17.59 -6.74
C SER A 68 2.85 -18.77 -6.44
N GLY A 69 1.54 -18.52 -6.36
CA GLY A 69 0.52 -19.51 -6.04
C GLY A 69 0.20 -19.64 -4.55
N GLY A 70 0.74 -18.74 -3.72
CA GLY A 70 0.33 -18.59 -2.32
C GLY A 70 -1.12 -18.13 -2.21
N THR A 71 -1.78 -18.48 -1.11
CA THR A 71 -3.14 -18.04 -0.80
C THR A 71 -3.28 -17.74 0.69
N PHE A 72 -4.00 -16.69 0.99
CA PHE A 72 -4.37 -16.30 2.35
C PHE A 72 -5.63 -17.03 2.84
N GLY A 73 -6.18 -17.92 2.02
CA GLY A 73 -7.36 -18.72 2.33
C GLY A 73 -8.67 -17.99 2.00
N MET A 74 -9.76 -18.76 1.86
CA MET A 74 -11.05 -18.25 1.37
C MET A 74 -11.61 -17.08 2.21
N LYS A 75 -11.39 -17.09 3.53
CA LYS A 75 -11.86 -16.04 4.43
C LYS A 75 -11.13 -14.70 4.23
N ALA A 76 -9.93 -14.72 3.67
CA ALA A 76 -9.12 -13.54 3.36
C ALA A 76 -9.04 -13.27 1.85
N ALA A 77 -9.92 -13.84 1.03
CA ALA A 77 -9.91 -13.63 -0.42
C ALA A 77 -10.07 -12.15 -0.82
N PHE A 78 -10.78 -11.35 0.00
CA PHE A 78 -10.87 -9.89 -0.19
C PHE A 78 -9.51 -9.20 -0.09
N PHE A 79 -8.61 -9.72 0.75
CA PHE A 79 -7.26 -9.17 0.92
C PHE A 79 -6.39 -9.47 -0.28
N GLU A 80 -6.47 -10.67 -0.85
CA GLU A 80 -5.78 -11.00 -2.10
C GLU A 80 -6.19 -10.06 -3.24
N ALA A 81 -7.47 -9.74 -3.35
CA ALA A 81 -7.97 -8.79 -4.33
C ALA A 81 -7.47 -7.36 -4.04
N ALA A 82 -7.51 -6.94 -2.78
CA ALA A 82 -6.99 -5.63 -2.35
C ALA A 82 -5.52 -5.44 -2.72
N ILE A 83 -4.67 -6.42 -2.42
CA ILE A 83 -3.24 -6.37 -2.72
C ILE A 83 -2.99 -6.29 -4.24
N LYS A 84 -3.74 -7.04 -5.04
CA LYS A 84 -3.62 -6.99 -6.52
C LYS A 84 -3.98 -5.60 -7.06
N ASP A 85 -5.10 -5.04 -6.64
CA ASP A 85 -5.54 -3.72 -7.10
C ASP A 85 -4.54 -2.62 -6.72
N MET A 86 -4.02 -2.65 -5.48
CA MET A 86 -2.99 -1.73 -5.02
C MET A 86 -1.68 -1.87 -5.79
N TYR A 87 -1.22 -3.10 -6.02
CA TYR A 87 0.01 -3.34 -6.75
C TYR A 87 -0.08 -2.88 -8.21
N ILE A 88 -1.21 -3.13 -8.88
CA ILE A 88 -1.46 -2.63 -10.25
C ILE A 88 -1.41 -1.11 -10.28
N SER A 89 -2.02 -0.46 -9.29
CA SER A 89 -2.05 1.00 -9.16
C SER A 89 -0.64 1.59 -9.02
N MET A 90 0.17 1.01 -8.12
CA MET A 90 1.56 1.41 -7.92
C MET A 90 2.43 1.21 -9.17
N THR A 91 2.24 0.11 -9.90
CA THR A 91 3.02 -0.17 -11.11
C THR A 91 2.60 0.67 -12.32
N HIS A 92 1.29 0.93 -12.50
CA HIS A 92 0.81 1.78 -13.59
C HIS A 92 1.28 3.22 -13.49
N LEU A 93 1.37 3.74 -12.26
CA LEU A 93 1.80 5.10 -12.02
C LEU A 93 3.31 5.29 -12.22
N ASN A 94 4.09 4.22 -12.38
CA ASN A 94 5.51 4.18 -12.80
C ASN A 94 6.34 5.36 -12.24
N MET A 95 6.33 5.49 -10.93
CA MET A 95 6.97 6.60 -10.25
C MET A 95 8.48 6.44 -10.20
N ASP A 96 9.19 7.39 -10.79
CA ASP A 96 10.57 7.67 -10.44
C ASP A 96 10.58 8.74 -9.34
N MET A 97 10.98 8.36 -8.11
CA MET A 97 11.05 9.26 -6.96
C MET A 97 12.07 10.40 -7.13
N ASN A 98 12.90 10.37 -8.17
CA ASN A 98 13.82 11.45 -8.53
C ASN A 98 13.26 12.37 -9.63
N ALA A 99 12.11 12.04 -10.21
CA ALA A 99 11.49 12.83 -11.26
C ALA A 99 10.84 14.12 -10.71
N LYS A 100 10.74 15.14 -11.57
CA LYS A 100 10.16 16.44 -11.20
C LYS A 100 8.66 16.37 -10.84
N ASP A 101 7.97 15.34 -11.31
CA ASP A 101 6.55 15.09 -11.07
C ASP A 101 6.28 13.96 -10.08
N ALA A 102 7.31 13.51 -9.33
CA ALA A 102 7.19 12.45 -8.35
C ALA A 102 6.16 12.75 -7.24
N ALA A 103 6.13 13.98 -6.71
CA ALA A 103 5.22 14.36 -5.63
C ALA A 103 3.73 14.25 -6.04
N PRO A 104 3.28 14.85 -7.17
CA PRO A 104 1.92 14.66 -7.65
C PRO A 104 1.55 13.21 -7.95
N GLN A 105 2.48 12.41 -8.49
CA GLN A 105 2.24 10.99 -8.75
C GLN A 105 2.11 10.20 -7.45
N LEU A 106 2.97 10.49 -6.45
CA LEU A 106 2.88 9.89 -5.11
C LEU A 106 1.52 10.19 -4.50
N GLY A 107 1.06 11.43 -4.57
CA GLY A 107 -0.28 11.80 -4.11
C GLY A 107 -1.38 10.92 -4.71
N ARG A 108 -1.31 10.61 -6.01
CA ARG A 108 -2.27 9.72 -6.69
C ARG A 108 -2.18 8.28 -6.20
N VAL A 109 -0.96 7.72 -6.11
CA VAL A 109 -0.75 6.36 -5.58
C VAL A 109 -1.34 6.25 -4.16
N LEU A 110 -1.08 7.24 -3.30
CA LEU A 110 -1.59 7.27 -1.93
C LEU A 110 -3.12 7.34 -1.89
N VAL A 111 -3.76 8.06 -2.82
CA VAL A 111 -5.22 8.06 -2.95
C VAL A 111 -5.74 6.67 -3.33
N GLU A 112 -5.10 6.00 -4.28
CA GLU A 112 -5.50 4.67 -4.74
C GLU A 112 -5.34 3.60 -3.64
N ILE A 113 -4.20 3.56 -2.94
CA ILE A 113 -3.99 2.59 -1.84
C ILE A 113 -5.05 2.76 -0.74
N ASP A 114 -5.34 3.99 -0.31
CA ASP A 114 -6.37 4.27 0.70
C ASP A 114 -7.77 3.91 0.18
N GLY A 115 -8.06 4.22 -1.08
CA GLY A 115 -9.32 3.89 -1.75
C GLY A 115 -9.58 2.38 -1.80
N TYR A 116 -8.63 1.59 -2.30
CA TYR A 116 -8.75 0.13 -2.37
C TYR A 116 -8.80 -0.52 -0.99
N SER A 117 -8.02 0.00 -0.02
CA SER A 117 -8.07 -0.50 1.37
C SER A 117 -9.48 -0.39 1.94
N ARG A 118 -10.08 0.81 1.86
CA ARG A 118 -11.45 1.06 2.35
C ARG A 118 -12.48 0.26 1.59
N PHE A 119 -12.36 0.19 0.26
CA PHE A 119 -13.28 -0.57 -0.57
C PHE A 119 -13.32 -2.03 -0.15
N TRP A 120 -12.16 -2.71 -0.08
CA TRP A 120 -12.10 -4.12 0.25
C TRP A 120 -12.39 -4.42 1.72
N MET A 121 -12.02 -3.54 2.66
CA MET A 121 -12.45 -3.67 4.06
C MET A 121 -13.99 -3.61 4.18
N SER A 122 -14.68 -2.79 3.39
CA SER A 122 -16.16 -2.78 3.42
C SER A 122 -16.78 -4.11 2.94
N HIS A 123 -16.05 -4.87 2.12
CA HIS A 123 -16.45 -6.17 1.61
C HIS A 123 -16.03 -7.33 2.53
N SER A 124 -15.06 -7.13 3.42
CA SER A 124 -14.66 -8.14 4.40
C SER A 124 -15.82 -8.54 5.31
N ASN A 125 -16.73 -7.62 5.64
CA ASN A 125 -17.92 -7.90 6.46
C ASN A 125 -19.01 -8.74 5.75
N ARG A 126 -18.86 -9.02 4.45
CA ARG A 126 -19.85 -9.77 3.64
C ARG A 126 -19.44 -11.23 3.40
N ILE A 127 -18.22 -11.61 3.77
CA ILE A 127 -17.61 -12.94 3.63
C ILE A 127 -17.35 -13.52 5.02
#